data_AF-A0A1H0ZI26-F1
#
_entry.id   AF-A0A1H0ZI26-F1
#
_cell.length_a   1.000
_cell.length_b   1.000
_cell.length_c   1.000
_cell.angle_alpha   90.00
_cell.angle_beta   90.00
_cell.angle_gamma   90.00
#
_symmetry.space_group_name_H-M   'P 1'
#
loop_
_entity.id
_entity.type
_entity.pdbx_description
1 polymer ?
#
loop_
_entity_poly.entity_id
_entity_poly.type
_entity_poly.pdbx_seq_one_letter_code
_entity_poly.pdbx_strand_id
1 'polypeptide(L)'
;MKPTFRLLMAGLILGGGAMLLHSLPAPFLAQSHAAEAASATPAAASGVQADTRPEIVKRGEYLARAGDCIACHTAPRGRLFAGGLAMETPFGTLYSPNITPDVQYGIGSWSQEAFFKMMRTGRKPNGELIYPAMPIAQYTKVTREDSDAIFAFLKTVEPVREANRKHTLRFPYNQRDLLYGWRTLYFREGEFKPDPNKSVEWNRGAYLVEGLGHCTMCHTKINMLGGSSKRDQFAGGLIPVQNWYAPSLTSNKDGGLGDWSIKDIVDLLQAGISDRGAVYGPMAEVTYHSLQYLTDEDIRAMAIYLKSLPDNSGRKSGPSAPTNTNVFALGAKIYADKCALCHGANGEGHLQHYPPLAGNQSIEMDSAVNPIRIVLNGGFPPGTMRNPEPYGMPPFAQELNDTEAAAVVTYIRTAWGNHGQPVDARQVNELRNAPLH
;
A
#
# COMPACT_ATOMS: atom_id res chain seq x y z
N MET A 1 6.85 -37.90 31.84
CA MET A 1 5.62 -38.69 32.04
C MET A 1 4.44 -37.84 31.61
N LYS A 2 3.67 -38.30 30.62
CA LYS A 2 2.40 -37.68 30.18
C LYS A 2 1.31 -37.90 31.24
N PRO A 3 0.26 -37.06 31.24
CA PRO A 3 -1.03 -37.67 30.91
C PRO A 3 -1.87 -36.85 29.92
N THR A 4 -2.67 -37.61 29.18
CA THR A 4 -3.67 -37.27 28.16
C THR A 4 -5.05 -37.62 28.67
N PHE A 5 -6.10 -36.83 28.38
CA PHE A 5 -7.52 -37.22 28.13
C PHE A 5 -8.40 -35.96 28.21
N ARG A 6 -9.55 -35.77 27.54
CA ARG A 6 -10.19 -36.15 26.26
C ARG A 6 -11.47 -35.28 26.20
N LEU A 7 -11.93 -34.99 24.99
CA LEU A 7 -13.19 -34.31 24.64
C LEU A 7 -14.44 -34.99 25.23
N LEU A 8 -15.48 -34.17 25.51
CA LEU A 8 -16.88 -34.59 25.66
C LEU A 8 -17.75 -33.81 24.66
N MET A 9 -18.23 -34.51 23.63
CA MET A 9 -19.42 -34.13 22.86
C MET A 9 -20.64 -34.74 23.55
N ALA A 10 -21.72 -33.95 23.68
CA ALA A 10 -23.05 -34.45 23.99
C ALA A 10 -23.97 -34.13 22.82
N GLY A 11 -24.46 -35.18 22.15
CA GLY A 11 -25.60 -35.15 21.25
C GLY A 11 -26.86 -35.57 21.99
N LEU A 12 -28.01 -35.01 21.59
CA LEU A 12 -29.33 -35.47 22.00
C LEU A 12 -30.08 -35.94 20.75
N ILE A 13 -30.62 -37.16 20.80
CA ILE A 13 -31.48 -37.80 19.79
C ILE A 13 -32.85 -38.07 20.43
N LEU A 14 -33.88 -38.15 19.57
CA LEU A 14 -35.16 -38.90 19.65
C LEU A 14 -36.39 -38.03 19.91
N GLY A 15 -37.53 -38.19 19.22
CA GLY A 15 -37.99 -39.16 18.20
C GLY A 15 -38.97 -38.49 17.22
N GLY A 16 -39.61 -39.13 16.23
CA GLY A 16 -39.89 -40.53 15.95
C GLY A 16 -41.38 -40.68 15.58
N GLY A 17 -41.69 -41.17 14.37
CA GLY A 17 -43.05 -41.51 13.91
C GLY A 17 -43.24 -41.28 12.39
N ALA A 18 -42.81 -42.19 11.51
CA ALA A 18 -43.56 -43.33 10.92
C ALA A 18 -44.69 -42.88 9.95
N MET A 19 -44.44 -42.80 8.64
CA MET A 19 -44.58 -43.83 7.58
C MET A 19 -46.02 -44.06 7.08
N LEU A 20 -46.24 -43.88 5.76
CA LEU A 20 -47.08 -44.74 4.91
C LEU A 20 -46.86 -44.41 3.41
N LEU A 21 -46.29 -45.37 2.69
CA LEU A 21 -46.22 -45.43 1.21
C LEU A 21 -47.59 -45.80 0.64
N HIS A 22 -47.95 -45.28 -0.54
CA HIS A 22 -48.75 -45.97 -1.57
C HIS A 22 -48.29 -45.53 -2.97
N SER A 23 -48.36 -46.45 -3.92
CA SER A 23 -47.66 -46.47 -5.20
C SER A 23 -48.58 -46.47 -6.44
N LEU A 24 -48.20 -45.67 -7.46
CA LEU A 24 -48.43 -45.77 -8.93
C LEU A 24 -49.87 -45.58 -9.49
N PRO A 25 -50.09 -45.26 -10.81
CA PRO A 25 -49.19 -45.01 -11.96
C PRO A 25 -49.46 -43.71 -12.80
N ALA A 26 -48.61 -43.43 -13.81
CA ALA A 26 -48.71 -42.33 -14.81
C ALA A 26 -49.80 -42.58 -15.89
N PRO A 27 -50.25 -41.58 -16.71
CA PRO A 27 -49.51 -41.17 -17.93
C PRO A 27 -49.66 -39.69 -18.42
N PHE A 28 -48.74 -39.29 -19.31
CA PHE A 28 -48.88 -38.35 -20.45
C PHE A 28 -49.61 -36.99 -20.29
N LEU A 29 -48.89 -35.89 -20.54
CA LEU A 29 -49.19 -34.97 -21.65
C LEU A 29 -47.98 -34.09 -21.96
N ALA A 30 -47.57 -34.15 -23.24
CA ALA A 30 -46.54 -33.32 -23.84
C ALA A 30 -47.07 -31.90 -24.08
N GLN A 31 -46.22 -30.90 -23.86
CA GLN A 31 -46.30 -29.62 -24.57
C GLN A 31 -44.89 -29.06 -24.75
N SER A 32 -44.34 -29.36 -25.92
CA SER A 32 -43.20 -28.68 -26.52
C SER A 32 -43.58 -27.23 -26.86
N HIS A 33 -42.95 -26.26 -26.21
CA HIS A 33 -42.82 -24.92 -26.78
C HIS A 33 -41.38 -24.78 -27.28
N ALA A 34 -41.24 -24.85 -28.61
CA ALA A 34 -40.03 -24.43 -29.29
C ALA A 34 -39.91 -22.91 -29.13
N ALA A 35 -38.93 -22.46 -28.35
CA ALA A 35 -38.49 -21.06 -28.37
C ALA A 35 -37.34 -20.97 -29.37
N GLU A 36 -37.59 -20.24 -30.46
CA GLU A 36 -36.63 -19.88 -31.50
C GLU A 36 -35.30 -19.42 -30.89
N ALA A 37 -34.24 -20.12 -31.28
CA ALA A 37 -32.89 -19.68 -31.07
C ALA A 37 -32.67 -18.41 -31.92
N ALA A 38 -32.91 -17.25 -31.32
CA ALA A 38 -32.41 -15.99 -31.82
C ALA A 38 -30.88 -16.08 -31.83
N SER A 39 -30.32 -16.26 -33.02
CA SER A 39 -28.90 -16.13 -33.30
C SER A 39 -28.46 -14.73 -32.88
N ALA A 40 -27.93 -14.62 -31.66
CA ALA A 40 -27.24 -13.43 -31.20
C ALA A 40 -25.96 -13.28 -32.00
N THR A 41 -26.03 -12.49 -33.07
CA THR A 41 -24.85 -11.91 -33.70
C THR A 41 -24.06 -11.21 -32.59
N PRO A 42 -22.77 -11.51 -32.38
CA PRO A 42 -21.98 -10.74 -31.43
C PRO A 42 -21.97 -9.32 -31.96
N ALA A 43 -22.62 -8.40 -31.24
CA ALA A 43 -22.47 -6.98 -31.48
C ALA A 43 -20.96 -6.71 -31.37
N ALA A 44 -20.32 -6.49 -32.52
CA ALA A 44 -18.99 -5.90 -32.54
C ALA A 44 -19.12 -4.60 -31.74
N ALA A 45 -18.52 -4.58 -30.56
CA ALA A 45 -18.45 -3.39 -29.75
C ALA A 45 -17.62 -2.38 -30.55
N SER A 46 -18.28 -1.55 -31.34
CA SER A 46 -17.74 -0.30 -31.87
C SER A 46 -17.55 0.64 -30.69
N GLY A 47 -16.60 0.30 -29.83
CA GLY A 47 -16.11 1.18 -28.77
C GLY A 47 -15.27 2.26 -29.42
N VAL A 48 -15.51 3.51 -29.04
CA VAL A 48 -14.65 4.64 -29.39
C VAL A 48 -13.20 4.25 -29.08
N GLN A 49 -12.37 4.25 -30.12
CA GLN A 49 -10.94 3.98 -30.02
C GLN A 49 -10.30 5.07 -29.15
N ALA A 50 -9.26 4.73 -28.38
CA ALA A 50 -8.64 5.69 -27.46
C ALA A 50 -8.19 6.96 -28.21
N ASP A 51 -8.50 8.13 -27.64
CA ASP A 51 -8.04 9.41 -28.17
C ASP A 51 -6.54 9.57 -27.89
N THR A 52 -5.72 9.29 -28.90
CA THR A 52 -4.26 9.25 -28.80
C THR A 52 -3.59 10.57 -29.20
N ARG A 53 -4.32 11.68 -29.18
CA ARG A 53 -3.71 13.00 -29.39
C ARG A 53 -2.57 13.25 -28.39
N PRO A 54 -1.45 13.87 -28.80
CA PRO A 54 -0.24 13.96 -27.98
C PRO A 54 -0.45 14.58 -26.59
N GLU A 55 -1.33 15.59 -26.47
CA GLU A 55 -1.65 16.24 -25.20
C GLU A 55 -2.39 15.32 -24.22
N ILE A 56 -3.27 14.44 -24.73
CA ILE A 56 -4.01 13.48 -23.92
C ILE A 56 -3.08 12.35 -23.48
N VAL A 57 -2.24 11.83 -24.39
CA VAL A 57 -1.25 10.81 -24.07
C VAL A 57 -0.26 11.32 -23.03
N LYS A 58 0.24 12.56 -23.16
CA LYS A 58 1.13 13.18 -22.17
C LYS A 58 0.46 13.34 -20.80
N ARG A 59 -0.82 13.75 -20.78
CA ARG A 59 -1.61 13.80 -19.53
C ARG A 59 -1.79 12.39 -18.94
N GLY A 60 -2.06 11.40 -19.77
CA GLY A 60 -2.19 10.00 -19.38
C GLY A 60 -0.92 9.43 -18.77
N GLU A 61 0.23 9.72 -19.36
CA GLU A 61 1.53 9.33 -18.82
C GLU A 61 1.77 9.95 -17.44
N TYR A 62 1.48 11.25 -17.30
CA TYR A 62 1.57 11.97 -16.03
C TYR A 62 0.69 11.32 -14.95
N LEU A 63 -0.57 11.01 -15.28
CA LEU A 63 -1.52 10.38 -14.35
C LEU A 63 -1.17 8.92 -14.06
N ALA A 64 -0.65 8.18 -15.03
CA ALA A 64 -0.18 6.81 -14.83
C ALA A 64 1.04 6.76 -13.90
N ARG A 65 1.93 7.77 -13.96
CA ARG A 65 2.98 7.96 -12.95
C ARG A 65 2.38 8.29 -11.60
N ALA A 66 1.47 9.27 -11.50
CA ALA A 66 0.82 9.62 -10.24
C ALA A 66 0.07 8.45 -9.60
N GLY A 67 -0.51 7.57 -10.42
CA GLY A 67 -1.18 6.33 -10.02
C GLY A 67 -0.26 5.13 -9.80
N ASP A 68 1.06 5.35 -9.76
CA ASP A 68 2.08 4.32 -9.51
C ASP A 68 1.94 3.05 -10.38
N CYS A 69 1.43 3.22 -11.60
CA CYS A 69 1.07 2.09 -12.47
C CYS A 69 2.31 1.26 -12.84
N ILE A 70 3.45 1.92 -13.03
CA ILE A 70 4.73 1.29 -13.39
C ILE A 70 5.22 0.38 -12.25
N ALA A 71 5.22 0.87 -11.01
CA ALA A 71 5.75 0.13 -9.87
C ALA A 71 4.98 -1.17 -9.64
N CYS A 72 3.66 -1.15 -9.86
CA CYS A 72 2.82 -2.34 -9.70
C CYS A 72 2.85 -3.26 -10.93
N HIS A 73 2.80 -2.70 -12.13
CA HIS A 73 2.64 -3.47 -13.37
C HIS A 73 3.96 -3.79 -14.10
N THR A 74 5.09 -3.69 -13.41
CA THR A 74 6.40 -4.08 -13.95
C THR A 74 7.11 -4.99 -12.96
N ALA A 75 7.39 -6.23 -13.35
CA ALA A 75 8.21 -7.12 -12.52
C ALA A 75 9.68 -6.65 -12.48
N PRO A 76 10.45 -6.99 -11.44
CA PRO A 76 11.89 -6.74 -11.42
C PRO A 76 12.58 -7.36 -12.64
N ARG A 77 13.31 -6.53 -13.41
CA ARG A 77 13.93 -6.90 -14.70
C ARG A 77 12.93 -7.35 -15.78
N GLY A 78 11.64 -7.10 -15.59
CA GLY A 78 10.58 -7.33 -16.56
C GLY A 78 10.46 -6.20 -17.57
N ARG A 79 9.57 -6.38 -18.56
CA ARG A 79 9.21 -5.32 -19.50
C ARG A 79 8.20 -4.37 -18.86
N LEU A 80 8.30 -3.08 -19.17
CA LEU A 80 7.40 -2.05 -18.64
C LEU A 80 5.94 -2.44 -18.87
N PHE A 81 5.12 -2.34 -17.82
CA PHE A 81 3.67 -2.62 -17.84
C PHE A 81 3.26 -4.07 -18.18
N ALA A 82 4.22 -5.00 -18.34
CA ALA A 82 3.96 -6.40 -18.68
C ALA A 82 3.39 -7.23 -17.52
N GLY A 83 3.25 -6.65 -16.33
CA GLY A 83 2.78 -7.32 -15.13
C GLY A 83 3.83 -8.26 -14.55
N GLY A 84 3.36 -9.29 -13.84
CA GLY A 84 4.19 -10.35 -13.30
C GLY A 84 4.81 -10.05 -11.93
N LEU A 85 4.65 -8.84 -11.39
CA LEU A 85 5.14 -8.49 -10.05
C LEU A 85 4.46 -9.37 -9.01
N ALA A 86 5.25 -10.09 -8.22
CA ALA A 86 4.78 -10.88 -7.09
C ALA A 86 4.55 -9.96 -5.89
N MET A 87 3.31 -9.86 -5.44
CA MET A 87 2.93 -9.12 -4.23
C MET A 87 2.56 -10.12 -3.15
N GLU A 88 3.46 -10.32 -2.19
CA GLU A 88 3.21 -11.19 -1.05
C GLU A 88 2.25 -10.51 -0.06
N THR A 89 1.25 -11.27 0.37
CA THR A 89 0.27 -10.83 1.37
C THR A 89 0.11 -11.92 2.43
N PRO A 90 -0.48 -11.62 3.61
CA PRO A 90 -0.80 -12.65 4.59
C PRO A 90 -1.72 -13.75 4.04
N PHE A 91 -2.40 -13.48 2.92
CA PHE A 91 -3.39 -14.34 2.28
C PHE A 91 -2.81 -15.19 1.14
N GLY A 92 -1.51 -15.05 0.84
CA GLY A 92 -0.82 -15.65 -0.30
C GLY A 92 -0.30 -14.60 -1.28
N THR A 93 0.12 -15.03 -2.46
CA THR A 93 0.79 -14.14 -3.43
C THR A 93 -0.17 -13.73 -4.55
N LEU A 94 -0.30 -12.42 -4.74
CA LEU A 94 -0.94 -11.81 -5.89
C LEU A 94 0.11 -11.53 -6.97
N TYR A 95 -0.34 -11.46 -8.22
CA TYR A 95 0.53 -11.13 -9.35
C TYR A 95 -0.13 -10.04 -10.16
N SER A 96 0.60 -8.97 -10.47
CA SER A 96 0.05 -7.89 -11.30
C SER A 96 -0.19 -8.38 -12.74
N PRO A 97 -1.28 -7.94 -13.38
CA PRO A 97 -1.54 -8.29 -14.76
C PRO A 97 -0.72 -7.41 -15.73
N ASN A 98 -0.52 -7.91 -16.93
CA ASN A 98 -0.07 -7.17 -18.10
C ASN A 98 -1.13 -6.15 -18.51
N ILE A 99 -0.75 -4.87 -18.57
CA ILE A 99 -1.62 -3.76 -18.98
C ILE A 99 -1.13 -3.06 -20.24
N THR A 100 -0.21 -3.69 -20.98
CA THR A 100 0.20 -3.23 -22.32
C THR A 100 -0.95 -3.39 -23.33
N PRO A 101 -0.89 -2.78 -24.53
CA PRO A 101 -1.94 -2.92 -25.53
C PRO A 101 -1.89 -4.26 -26.29
N ASP A 102 -1.16 -5.26 -25.81
CA ASP A 102 -1.22 -6.62 -26.34
C ASP A 102 -2.67 -7.15 -26.29
N VAL A 103 -3.14 -7.70 -27.42
CA VAL A 103 -4.54 -8.10 -27.60
C VAL A 103 -4.91 -9.40 -26.89
N GLN A 104 -3.92 -10.25 -26.60
CA GLN A 104 -4.14 -11.59 -26.05
C GLN A 104 -4.00 -11.61 -24.53
N TYR A 105 -2.98 -10.93 -24.00
CA TYR A 105 -2.59 -10.98 -22.59
C TYR A 105 -2.69 -9.64 -21.88
N GLY A 106 -2.69 -8.53 -22.64
CA GLY A 106 -2.83 -7.17 -22.14
C GLY A 106 -4.27 -6.64 -22.22
N ILE A 107 -4.39 -5.31 -22.26
CA ILE A 107 -5.66 -4.58 -22.41
C ILE A 107 -5.97 -4.22 -23.87
N GLY A 108 -5.30 -4.88 -24.83
CA GLY A 108 -5.38 -4.55 -26.25
C GLY A 108 -6.80 -4.53 -26.82
N SER A 109 -7.63 -5.48 -26.38
CA SER A 109 -9.02 -5.67 -26.79
C SER A 109 -10.04 -4.85 -25.98
N TRP A 110 -9.60 -4.11 -24.96
CA TRP A 110 -10.50 -3.33 -24.12
C TRP A 110 -10.90 -2.05 -24.83
N SER A 111 -12.13 -1.61 -24.63
CA SER A 111 -12.57 -0.26 -25.01
C SER A 111 -12.25 0.74 -23.89
N GLN A 112 -12.23 2.03 -24.23
CA GLN A 112 -12.10 3.11 -23.26
C GLN A 112 -13.18 3.03 -22.18
N GLU A 113 -14.43 2.76 -22.57
CA GLU A 113 -15.54 2.55 -21.62
C GLU A 113 -15.29 1.37 -20.67
N ALA A 114 -14.75 0.27 -21.19
CA ALA A 114 -14.46 -0.91 -20.36
C ALA A 114 -13.33 -0.63 -19.35
N PHE A 115 -12.32 0.13 -19.75
CA PHE A 115 -11.26 0.60 -18.85
C PHE A 115 -11.81 1.55 -17.77
N PHE A 116 -12.61 2.55 -18.17
CA PHE A 116 -13.25 3.47 -17.22
C PHE A 116 -14.12 2.70 -16.21
N LYS A 117 -14.98 1.79 -16.67
CA LYS A 117 -15.81 0.97 -15.79
C LYS A 117 -14.97 0.11 -14.84
N MET A 118 -13.83 -0.39 -15.30
CA MET A 118 -12.89 -1.13 -14.45
C MET A 118 -12.29 -0.26 -13.36
N MET A 119 -11.81 0.95 -13.69
CA MET A 119 -11.30 1.90 -12.68
C MET A 119 -12.39 2.33 -11.69
N ARG A 120 -13.60 2.60 -12.22
CA ARG A 120 -14.76 3.06 -11.46
C ARG A 120 -15.29 2.00 -10.49
N THR A 121 -15.38 0.75 -10.95
CA THR A 121 -16.11 -0.31 -10.24
C THR A 121 -15.22 -1.46 -9.77
N GLY A 122 -13.98 -1.59 -10.25
CA GLY A 122 -13.12 -2.75 -9.97
C GLY A 122 -13.60 -4.04 -10.64
N ARG A 123 -14.38 -3.96 -11.72
CA ARG A 123 -14.86 -5.09 -12.51
C ARG A 123 -14.16 -5.11 -13.87
N LYS A 124 -13.63 -6.27 -14.24
CA LYS A 124 -13.12 -6.51 -15.59
C LYS A 124 -14.25 -6.51 -16.63
N PRO A 125 -13.93 -6.40 -17.94
CA PRO A 125 -14.94 -6.47 -19.00
C PRO A 125 -15.76 -7.77 -18.98
N ASN A 126 -15.17 -8.89 -18.55
CA ASN A 126 -15.84 -10.17 -18.39
C ASN A 126 -16.69 -10.30 -17.10
N GLY A 127 -16.80 -9.23 -16.31
CA GLY A 127 -17.59 -9.17 -15.08
C GLY A 127 -16.85 -9.60 -13.81
N GLU A 128 -15.65 -10.19 -13.92
CA GLU A 128 -14.86 -10.65 -12.78
C GLU A 128 -14.40 -9.48 -11.90
N LEU A 129 -14.49 -9.66 -10.57
CA LEU A 129 -14.01 -8.69 -9.60
C LEU A 129 -12.48 -8.71 -9.48
N ILE A 130 -11.88 -7.52 -9.38
CA ILE A 130 -10.44 -7.36 -9.13
C ILE A 130 -10.17 -7.47 -7.62
N TYR A 131 -9.07 -8.14 -7.25
CA TYR A 131 -8.64 -8.20 -5.85
C TYR A 131 -8.21 -6.80 -5.37
N PRO A 132 -8.48 -6.44 -4.10
CA PRO A 132 -8.27 -5.09 -3.59
C PRO A 132 -6.80 -4.68 -3.41
N ALA A 133 -5.84 -5.52 -3.82
CA ALA A 133 -4.45 -5.08 -3.98
C ALA A 133 -4.29 -4.09 -5.13
N MET A 134 -5.17 -4.12 -6.13
CA MET A 134 -5.36 -2.98 -7.01
C MET A 134 -6.19 -1.94 -6.24
N PRO A 135 -5.78 -0.65 -6.16
CA PRO A 135 -6.42 0.40 -5.34
C PRO A 135 -7.84 0.83 -5.79
N ILE A 136 -8.74 -0.11 -6.08
CA ILE A 136 -10.08 0.15 -6.63
C ILE A 136 -10.91 1.10 -5.77
N ALA A 137 -10.71 1.10 -4.44
CA ALA A 137 -11.43 1.99 -3.53
C ALA A 137 -10.98 3.45 -3.61
N GLN A 138 -9.79 3.68 -4.17
CA GLN A 138 -9.19 4.98 -4.41
C GLN A 138 -9.40 5.38 -5.88
N TYR A 139 -9.13 4.48 -6.82
CA TYR A 139 -9.28 4.75 -8.26
C TYR A 139 -10.71 5.01 -8.70
N THR A 140 -11.71 4.57 -7.93
CA THR A 140 -13.12 4.94 -8.16
C THR A 140 -13.34 6.47 -8.15
N LYS A 141 -12.43 7.23 -7.52
CA LYS A 141 -12.45 8.69 -7.43
C LYS A 141 -11.92 9.41 -8.67
N VAL A 142 -11.19 8.71 -9.53
CA VAL A 142 -10.61 9.26 -10.76
C VAL A 142 -11.74 9.66 -11.71
N THR A 143 -11.65 10.86 -12.27
CA THR A 143 -12.66 11.35 -13.21
C THR A 143 -12.62 10.55 -14.52
N ARG A 144 -13.72 10.60 -15.27
CA ARG A 144 -13.78 9.99 -16.60
C ARG A 144 -12.63 10.45 -17.49
N GLU A 145 -12.38 11.75 -17.55
CA GLU A 145 -11.38 12.35 -18.45
C GLU A 145 -9.97 11.88 -18.11
N ASP A 146 -9.66 11.76 -16.82
CA ASP A 146 -8.35 11.31 -16.36
C ASP A 146 -8.16 9.80 -16.58
N SER A 147 -9.21 9.00 -16.40
CA SER A 147 -9.21 7.57 -16.74
C SER A 147 -9.00 7.34 -18.24
N ASP A 148 -9.67 8.12 -19.07
CA ASP A 148 -9.55 8.05 -20.53
C ASP A 148 -8.15 8.46 -20.99
N ALA A 149 -7.56 9.48 -20.38
CA ALA A 149 -6.18 9.89 -20.65
C ALA A 149 -5.18 8.78 -20.29
N ILE A 150 -5.31 8.16 -19.11
CA ILE A 150 -4.48 7.02 -18.71
C ILE A 150 -4.62 5.88 -19.73
N PHE A 151 -5.84 5.55 -20.14
CA PHE A 151 -6.08 4.53 -21.15
C PHE A 151 -5.40 4.87 -22.48
N ALA A 152 -5.54 6.12 -22.96
CA ALA A 152 -4.87 6.58 -24.17
C ALA A 152 -3.35 6.40 -24.10
N PHE A 153 -2.71 6.77 -22.98
CA PHE A 153 -1.29 6.52 -22.77
C PHE A 153 -0.95 5.02 -22.80
N LEU A 154 -1.68 4.18 -22.07
CA LEU A 154 -1.46 2.73 -22.07
C LEU A 154 -1.68 2.10 -23.47
N LYS A 155 -2.46 2.73 -24.35
CA LYS A 155 -2.57 2.28 -25.74
C LYS A 155 -1.36 2.61 -26.61
N THR A 156 -0.45 3.47 -26.15
CA THR A 156 0.78 3.85 -26.86
C THR A 156 2.03 3.13 -26.36
N VAL A 157 1.98 2.43 -25.22
CA VAL A 157 3.15 1.68 -24.73
C VAL A 157 3.43 0.45 -25.59
N GLU A 158 4.68 -0.01 -25.58
CA GLU A 158 5.09 -1.18 -26.36
C GLU A 158 4.24 -2.42 -25.99
N PRO A 159 3.57 -3.08 -26.96
CA PRO A 159 2.81 -4.30 -26.69
C PRO A 159 3.74 -5.42 -26.23
N VAL A 160 3.40 -6.03 -25.10
CA VAL A 160 4.17 -7.14 -24.54
C VAL A 160 3.31 -8.40 -24.56
N ARG A 161 3.69 -9.36 -25.40
CA ARG A 161 3.03 -10.67 -25.45
C ARG A 161 3.53 -11.59 -24.34
N GLU A 162 3.06 -11.34 -23.12
CA GLU A 162 3.46 -12.07 -21.91
C GLU A 162 2.22 -12.45 -21.11
N ALA A 163 2.06 -13.75 -20.85
CA ALA A 163 0.88 -14.28 -20.20
C ALA A 163 0.83 -13.95 -18.70
N ASN A 164 -0.35 -13.55 -18.23
CA ASN A 164 -0.59 -13.28 -16.82
C ASN A 164 -0.38 -14.53 -15.96
N ARG A 165 0.31 -14.35 -14.82
CA ARG A 165 0.47 -15.39 -13.81
C ARG A 165 -0.77 -15.48 -12.92
N LYS A 166 -1.22 -16.71 -12.65
CA LYS A 166 -2.32 -16.96 -11.71
C LYS A 166 -1.88 -16.65 -10.28
N HIS A 167 -2.76 -16.03 -9.50
CA HIS A 167 -2.55 -15.83 -8.07
C HIS A 167 -2.41 -17.16 -7.33
N THR A 168 -1.57 -17.16 -6.29
CA THR A 168 -1.37 -18.30 -5.39
C THR A 168 -1.88 -17.93 -4.00
N LEU A 169 -3.16 -17.55 -3.95
CA LEU A 169 -3.88 -17.25 -2.71
C LEU A 169 -4.26 -18.53 -1.98
N ARG A 170 -4.24 -18.47 -0.65
CA ARG A 170 -4.65 -19.57 0.23
C ARG A 170 -6.17 -19.56 0.36
N PHE A 171 -6.77 -20.75 0.57
CA PHE A 171 -8.18 -20.82 0.95
C PHE A 171 -8.41 -20.09 2.29
N PRO A 172 -9.50 -19.32 2.45
CA PRO A 172 -10.60 -19.11 1.50
C PRO A 172 -10.41 -17.95 0.50
N TYR A 173 -9.32 -17.19 0.58
CA TYR A 173 -9.08 -15.98 -0.23
C TYR A 173 -8.95 -16.24 -1.74
N ASN A 174 -8.68 -17.48 -2.15
CA ASN A 174 -8.70 -17.91 -3.55
C ASN A 174 -10.11 -17.98 -4.16
N GLN A 175 -11.17 -17.87 -3.35
CA GLN A 175 -12.56 -17.86 -3.83
C GLN A 175 -12.97 -16.43 -4.21
N ARG A 176 -13.06 -16.16 -5.53
CA ARG A 176 -13.35 -14.82 -6.07
C ARG A 176 -14.69 -14.26 -5.59
N ASP A 177 -15.69 -15.11 -5.39
CA ASP A 177 -17.05 -14.69 -5.01
C ASP A 177 -17.12 -14.06 -3.61
N LEU A 178 -16.15 -14.34 -2.74
CA LEU A 178 -16.08 -13.66 -1.43
C LEU A 178 -15.85 -12.14 -1.56
N LEU A 179 -15.35 -11.68 -2.70
CA LEU A 179 -15.21 -10.25 -2.98
C LEU A 179 -16.55 -9.53 -3.07
N TYR A 180 -17.65 -10.21 -3.40
CA TYR A 180 -18.97 -9.57 -3.36
C TYR A 180 -19.32 -9.11 -1.94
N GLY A 181 -19.06 -9.96 -0.94
CA GLY A 181 -19.24 -9.61 0.47
C GLY A 181 -18.21 -8.60 0.98
N TRP A 182 -16.94 -8.75 0.62
CA TRP A 182 -15.89 -7.79 1.03
C TRP A 182 -16.23 -6.35 0.58
N ARG A 183 -16.75 -6.20 -0.64
CA ARG A 183 -17.07 -4.89 -1.22
C ARG A 183 -18.23 -4.19 -0.54
N THR A 184 -19.22 -4.90 0.01
CA THR A 184 -20.32 -4.24 0.75
C THR A 184 -19.81 -3.53 2.01
N LEU A 185 -18.70 -4.02 2.57
CA LEU A 185 -18.06 -3.48 3.76
C LEU A 185 -17.06 -2.35 3.43
N TYR A 186 -16.22 -2.54 2.41
CA TYR A 186 -15.02 -1.72 2.22
C TYR A 186 -14.97 -0.90 0.93
N PHE A 187 -15.91 -1.10 0.00
CA PHE A 187 -15.94 -0.36 -1.27
C PHE A 187 -17.13 0.59 -1.35
N ARG A 188 -16.85 1.85 -1.69
CA ARG A 188 -17.87 2.86 -2.01
C ARG A 188 -17.53 3.45 -3.36
N GLU A 189 -18.41 3.20 -4.32
CA GLU A 189 -18.27 3.73 -5.66
C GLU A 189 -18.57 5.24 -5.66
N GLY A 190 -17.60 6.09 -5.99
CA GLY A 190 -17.85 7.51 -6.29
C GLY A 190 -16.64 8.22 -6.88
N GLU A 191 -16.85 9.03 -7.93
CA GLU A 191 -15.86 10.02 -8.35
C GLU A 191 -15.61 11.02 -7.23
N PHE A 192 -14.42 11.62 -7.22
CA PHE A 192 -14.10 12.68 -6.27
C PHE A 192 -15.06 13.86 -6.45
N LYS A 193 -15.54 14.38 -5.32
CA LYS A 193 -16.38 15.58 -5.30
C LYS A 193 -15.65 16.68 -4.55
N PRO A 194 -15.30 17.80 -5.22
CA PRO A 194 -14.69 18.94 -4.55
C PRO A 194 -15.56 19.46 -3.40
N ASP A 195 -14.94 19.78 -2.27
CA ASP A 195 -15.57 20.49 -1.17
C ASP A 195 -15.64 21.98 -1.51
N PRO A 196 -16.85 22.58 -1.63
CA PRO A 196 -17.00 23.99 -1.97
C PRO A 196 -16.47 24.95 -0.90
N ASN A 197 -16.23 24.47 0.33
CA ASN A 197 -15.68 25.27 1.42
C ASN A 197 -14.15 25.21 1.48
N LYS A 198 -13.50 24.53 0.54
CA LYS A 198 -12.05 24.38 0.46
C LYS A 198 -11.51 25.05 -0.80
N SER A 199 -10.24 25.44 -0.76
CA SER A 199 -9.58 26.03 -1.91
C SER A 199 -9.47 25.02 -3.07
N VAL A 200 -9.30 25.54 -4.29
CA VAL A 200 -9.03 24.72 -5.48
C VAL A 200 -7.80 23.83 -5.26
N GLU A 201 -6.73 24.42 -4.71
CA GLU A 201 -5.49 23.71 -4.40
C GLU A 201 -5.71 22.58 -3.38
N TRP A 202 -6.47 22.83 -2.32
CA TRP A 202 -6.79 21.79 -1.34
C TRP A 202 -7.55 20.62 -1.99
N ASN A 203 -8.55 20.93 -2.82
CA ASN A 203 -9.33 19.92 -3.54
C ASN A 203 -8.46 19.14 -4.53
N ARG A 204 -7.49 19.78 -5.18
CA ARG A 204 -6.51 19.11 -6.04
C ARG A 204 -5.65 18.13 -5.24
N GLY A 205 -5.16 18.54 -4.07
CA GLY A 205 -4.40 17.70 -3.16
C GLY A 205 -5.21 16.49 -2.68
N ALA A 206 -6.45 16.72 -2.26
CA ALA A 206 -7.38 15.67 -1.83
C ALA A 206 -7.62 14.66 -2.96
N TYR A 207 -7.88 15.13 -4.19
CA TYR A 207 -8.08 14.27 -5.36
C TYR A 207 -6.88 13.36 -5.61
N LEU A 208 -5.66 13.91 -5.56
CA LEU A 208 -4.43 13.15 -5.81
C LEU A 208 -4.12 12.17 -4.68
N VAL A 209 -4.17 12.61 -3.42
CA VAL A 209 -3.86 11.77 -2.24
C VAL A 209 -4.88 10.65 -2.06
N GLU A 210 -6.17 10.95 -2.25
CA GLU A 210 -7.23 9.99 -2.03
C GLU A 210 -7.56 9.12 -3.26
N GLY A 211 -7.19 9.59 -4.45
CA GLY A 211 -7.38 8.93 -5.74
C GLY A 211 -6.11 8.21 -6.21
N LEU A 212 -5.45 8.74 -7.24
CA LEU A 212 -4.32 8.08 -7.89
C LEU A 212 -3.14 7.80 -6.95
N GLY A 213 -2.78 8.72 -6.05
CA GLY A 213 -1.71 8.50 -5.07
C GLY A 213 -2.04 7.50 -3.98
N HIS A 214 -3.33 7.11 -3.84
CA HIS A 214 -3.85 6.05 -2.99
C HIS A 214 -3.21 5.95 -1.59
N CYS A 215 -2.86 7.07 -0.95
CA CYS A 215 -1.96 7.07 0.20
C CYS A 215 -2.55 6.32 1.41
N THR A 216 -3.89 6.29 1.48
CA THR A 216 -4.64 5.52 2.48
C THR A 216 -4.38 4.02 2.43
N MET A 217 -3.92 3.46 1.31
CA MET A 217 -3.69 2.02 1.16
C MET A 217 -2.58 1.52 2.09
N CYS A 218 -1.55 2.33 2.34
CA CYS A 218 -0.47 1.99 3.26
C CYS A 218 -0.60 2.74 4.59
N HIS A 219 -1.00 4.01 4.56
CA HIS A 219 -1.10 4.86 5.75
C HIS A 219 -2.43 4.68 6.53
N THR A 220 -3.13 3.57 6.34
CA THR A 220 -4.31 3.21 7.15
C THR A 220 -4.18 1.75 7.56
N LYS A 221 -4.44 1.47 8.84
CA LYS A 221 -4.43 0.08 9.34
C LYS A 221 -5.40 -0.79 8.56
N ILE A 222 -4.87 -1.89 8.03
CA ILE A 222 -5.66 -2.95 7.39
C ILE A 222 -6.02 -4.00 8.45
N ASN A 223 -7.29 -4.43 8.45
CA ASN A 223 -7.78 -5.46 9.36
C ASN A 223 -7.56 -6.88 8.79
N MET A 224 -7.92 -7.93 9.55
CA MET A 224 -7.75 -9.33 9.15
C MET A 224 -8.54 -9.73 7.89
N LEU A 225 -9.56 -8.96 7.50
CA LEU A 225 -10.34 -9.16 6.28
C LEU A 225 -9.72 -8.44 5.07
N GLY A 226 -8.56 -7.79 5.24
CA GLY A 226 -7.89 -7.03 4.18
C GLY A 226 -8.57 -5.70 3.87
N GLY A 227 -9.43 -5.19 4.74
CA GLY A 227 -10.11 -3.90 4.59
C GLY A 227 -9.58 -2.82 5.51
N SER A 228 -9.73 -1.54 5.11
CA SER A 228 -9.40 -0.37 5.94
C SER A 228 -10.63 0.19 6.66
N SER A 229 -10.39 0.88 7.77
CA SER A 229 -11.41 1.60 8.54
C SER A 229 -11.44 3.07 8.12
N LYS A 230 -12.63 3.63 7.87
CA LYS A 230 -12.79 5.07 7.63
C LYS A 230 -12.43 5.91 8.85
N ARG A 231 -12.66 5.39 10.06
CA ARG A 231 -12.36 6.11 11.31
C ARG A 231 -10.85 6.30 11.51
N ASP A 232 -10.06 5.33 11.04
CA ASP A 232 -8.62 5.29 11.23
C ASP A 232 -7.86 5.70 9.96
N GLN A 233 -8.56 6.31 9.00
CA GLN A 233 -7.99 6.74 7.73
C GLN A 233 -6.81 7.67 7.99
N PHE A 234 -5.67 7.38 7.34
CA PHE A 234 -4.40 8.10 7.51
C PHE A 234 -3.71 7.96 8.87
N ALA A 235 -4.22 7.15 9.80
CA ALA A 235 -3.63 6.99 11.14
C ALA A 235 -2.32 6.17 11.16
N GLY A 236 -1.84 5.71 10.00
CA GLY A 236 -0.68 4.85 9.89
C GLY A 236 -1.00 3.38 10.17
N GLY A 237 -0.01 2.51 9.95
CA GLY A 237 -0.16 1.08 10.13
C GLY A 237 1.03 0.27 9.68
N LEU A 238 1.13 -0.95 10.18
CA LEU A 238 2.08 -1.93 9.68
C LEU A 238 1.62 -2.40 8.29
N ILE A 239 2.51 -2.33 7.30
CA ILE A 239 2.31 -2.92 5.97
C ILE A 239 2.57 -4.43 6.11
N PRO A 240 1.54 -5.28 5.99
CA PRO A 240 1.69 -6.71 6.24
C PRO A 240 2.69 -7.35 5.27
N VAL A 241 3.45 -8.34 5.74
CA VAL A 241 4.49 -9.09 5.01
C VAL A 241 5.72 -8.27 4.62
N GLN A 242 5.54 -7.02 4.16
CA GLN A 242 6.67 -6.13 3.87
C GLN A 242 7.42 -5.70 5.12
N ASN A 243 6.79 -5.83 6.30
CA ASN A 243 7.37 -5.51 7.60
C ASN A 243 7.92 -4.09 7.65
N TRP A 244 7.23 -3.14 7.02
CA TRP A 244 7.47 -1.71 7.15
C TRP A 244 6.28 -1.07 7.85
N TYR A 245 6.53 -0.06 8.66
CA TYR A 245 5.48 0.73 9.27
C TYR A 245 5.28 2.03 8.48
N ALA A 246 4.08 2.21 7.92
CA ALA A 246 3.67 3.47 7.32
C ALA A 246 3.25 4.43 8.45
N PRO A 247 3.97 5.55 8.66
CA PRO A 247 3.64 6.51 9.70
C PRO A 247 2.24 7.12 9.53
N SER A 248 1.74 7.82 10.54
CA SER A 248 0.50 8.59 10.37
C SER A 248 0.73 9.71 9.35
N LEU A 249 -0.28 10.04 8.54
CA LEU A 249 -0.28 11.26 7.72
C LEU A 249 -1.16 12.36 8.31
N THR A 250 -1.80 12.11 9.44
CA THR A 250 -2.60 13.12 10.14
C THR A 250 -1.73 14.22 10.74
N SER A 251 -2.33 15.33 11.18
CA SER A 251 -1.62 16.39 11.91
C SER A 251 -1.23 16.01 13.35
N ASN A 252 -1.22 14.73 13.70
CA ASN A 252 -0.72 14.32 15.00
C ASN A 252 0.77 14.65 15.13
N LYS A 253 1.20 14.87 16.37
CA LYS A 253 2.56 15.33 16.69
C LYS A 253 3.50 14.22 17.16
N ASP A 254 3.02 12.97 17.19
CA ASP A 254 3.80 11.80 17.61
C ASP A 254 4.48 11.11 16.44
N GLY A 255 3.72 10.86 15.38
CA GLY A 255 4.16 10.10 14.20
C GLY A 255 3.56 10.62 12.90
N GLY A 256 2.96 11.81 12.94
CA GLY A 256 2.25 12.48 11.86
C GLY A 256 2.93 13.78 11.46
N LEU A 257 2.22 14.58 10.66
CA LEU A 257 2.73 15.77 9.98
C LEU A 257 2.49 17.07 10.75
N GLY A 258 2.06 17.00 12.02
CA GLY A 258 1.61 18.18 12.78
C GLY A 258 2.64 19.30 12.90
N ASP A 259 3.91 18.95 13.06
CA ASP A 259 5.02 19.91 13.17
C ASP A 259 5.84 20.06 11.87
N TRP A 260 5.44 19.37 10.80
CA TRP A 260 6.14 19.43 9.52
C TRP A 260 5.73 20.69 8.77
N SER A 261 6.69 21.38 8.15
CA SER A 261 6.37 22.45 7.21
C SER A 261 5.83 21.88 5.89
N ILE A 262 5.16 22.71 5.09
CA ILE A 262 4.75 22.29 3.73
C ILE A 262 5.98 21.92 2.90
N LYS A 263 7.09 22.66 3.06
CA LYS A 263 8.35 22.39 2.38
C LYS A 263 8.88 21.00 2.74
N ASP A 264 8.89 20.63 4.02
CA ASP A 264 9.38 19.30 4.45
C ASP A 264 8.59 18.15 3.81
N ILE A 265 7.28 18.33 3.65
CA ILE A 265 6.42 17.33 3.00
C ILE A 265 6.70 17.28 1.50
N VAL A 266 6.80 18.44 0.83
CA VAL A 266 7.11 18.53 -0.60
C VAL A 266 8.45 17.87 -0.91
N ASP A 267 9.50 18.20 -0.14
CA ASP A 267 10.84 17.65 -0.33
C ASP A 267 10.85 16.15 -0.10
N LEU A 268 10.20 15.67 0.97
CA LEU A 268 10.12 14.23 1.24
C LEU A 268 9.43 13.48 0.10
N LEU A 269 8.32 14.01 -0.43
CA LEU A 269 7.54 13.34 -1.48
C LEU A 269 8.28 13.33 -2.84
N GLN A 270 8.94 14.42 -3.24
CA GLN A 270 9.60 14.53 -4.56
C GLN A 270 11.08 14.16 -4.57
N ALA A 271 11.83 14.52 -3.53
CA ALA A 271 13.26 14.24 -3.42
C ALA A 271 13.57 12.94 -2.66
N GLY A 272 12.62 12.46 -1.86
CA GLY A 272 12.80 11.31 -0.98
C GLY A 272 13.49 11.64 0.35
N ILE A 273 13.85 12.91 0.57
CA ILE A 273 14.54 13.41 1.77
C ILE A 273 13.99 14.79 2.16
N SER A 274 14.09 15.14 3.43
CA SER A 274 13.82 16.48 3.97
C SER A 274 14.62 16.71 5.26
N ASP A 275 14.55 17.92 5.79
CA ASP A 275 15.11 18.31 7.09
C ASP A 275 14.59 17.45 8.27
N ARG A 276 13.51 16.68 8.05
CA ARG A 276 12.85 15.84 9.04
C ARG A 276 13.17 14.34 8.90
N GLY A 277 13.60 13.90 7.73
CA GLY A 277 13.78 12.47 7.48
C GLY A 277 13.96 12.10 6.01
N ALA A 278 14.03 10.79 5.77
CA ALA A 278 14.13 10.23 4.43
C ALA A 278 13.17 9.05 4.27
N VAL A 279 12.71 8.80 3.05
CA VAL A 279 11.89 7.63 2.73
C VAL A 279 12.77 6.42 2.45
N TYR A 280 12.31 5.25 2.89
CA TYR A 280 12.95 3.96 2.67
C TYR A 280 11.90 2.90 2.35
N GLY A 281 12.35 1.76 1.83
CA GLY A 281 11.49 0.62 1.53
C GLY A 281 10.34 1.02 0.57
N PRO A 282 9.09 0.62 0.84
CA PRO A 282 7.97 0.84 -0.08
C PRO A 282 7.72 2.30 -0.44
N MET A 283 7.99 3.23 0.50
CA MET A 283 7.81 4.66 0.21
C MET A 283 8.92 5.22 -0.70
N ALA A 284 10.12 4.62 -0.68
CA ALA A 284 11.17 4.97 -1.63
C ALA A 284 10.78 4.58 -3.07
N GLU A 285 10.15 3.41 -3.25
CA GLU A 285 9.60 2.99 -4.55
C GLU A 285 8.52 3.95 -5.05
N VAL A 286 7.60 4.39 -4.18
CA VAL A 286 6.57 5.38 -4.52
C VAL A 286 7.19 6.69 -4.97
N THR A 287 8.20 7.20 -4.26
CA THR A 287 8.88 8.41 -4.68
C THR A 287 9.65 8.21 -5.99
N TYR A 288 10.32 7.07 -6.16
CA TYR A 288 11.14 6.77 -7.32
C TYR A 288 10.31 6.56 -8.59
N HIS A 289 9.20 5.82 -8.53
CA HIS A 289 8.40 5.48 -9.70
C HIS A 289 7.25 6.46 -9.98
N SER A 290 6.80 7.23 -8.97
CA SER A 290 5.63 8.10 -9.08
C SER A 290 5.95 9.56 -8.72
N LEU A 291 6.15 9.86 -7.43
CA LEU A 291 5.96 11.22 -6.92
C LEU A 291 6.96 12.25 -7.44
N GLN A 292 8.19 11.82 -7.73
CA GLN A 292 9.22 12.72 -8.26
C GLN A 292 8.87 13.34 -9.62
N TYR A 293 7.91 12.76 -10.36
CA TYR A 293 7.51 13.21 -11.69
C TYR A 293 6.30 14.14 -11.69
N LEU A 294 5.65 14.33 -10.53
CA LEU A 294 4.54 15.28 -10.42
C LEU A 294 5.06 16.72 -10.42
N THR A 295 4.19 17.63 -10.87
CA THR A 295 4.49 19.06 -10.83
C THR A 295 4.58 19.56 -9.38
N ASP A 296 5.33 20.65 -9.19
CA ASP A 296 5.44 21.28 -7.86
C ASP A 296 4.11 21.77 -7.31
N GLU A 297 3.22 22.22 -8.20
CA GLU A 297 1.86 22.60 -7.84
C GLU A 297 1.08 21.42 -7.27
N ASP A 298 1.13 20.26 -7.93
CA ASP A 298 0.41 19.07 -7.48
C ASP A 298 0.98 18.52 -6.17
N ILE A 299 2.31 18.46 -6.02
CA ILE A 299 2.93 17.98 -4.78
C ILE A 299 2.69 18.96 -3.62
N ARG A 300 2.71 20.26 -3.88
CA ARG A 300 2.32 21.28 -2.89
C ARG A 300 0.85 21.14 -2.50
N ALA A 301 -0.04 20.91 -3.47
CA ALA A 301 -1.45 20.67 -3.22
C ALA A 301 -1.65 19.43 -2.32
N MET A 302 -0.95 18.32 -2.63
CA MET A 302 -0.95 17.12 -1.78
C MET A 302 -0.47 17.45 -0.36
N ALA A 303 0.63 18.19 -0.21
CA ALA A 303 1.14 18.59 1.10
C ALA A 303 0.15 19.45 1.90
N ILE A 304 -0.57 20.38 1.24
CA ILE A 304 -1.62 21.20 1.86
C ILE A 304 -2.79 20.35 2.34
N TYR A 305 -3.23 19.40 1.53
CA TYR A 305 -4.28 18.48 1.93
C TYR A 305 -3.84 17.63 3.13
N LEU A 306 -2.68 16.99 3.06
CA LEU A 306 -2.15 16.16 4.14
C LEU A 306 -2.01 16.92 5.46
N LYS A 307 -1.49 18.15 5.41
CA LYS A 307 -1.36 19.03 6.58
C LYS A 307 -2.70 19.51 7.15
N SER A 308 -3.78 19.40 6.39
CA SER A 308 -5.12 19.75 6.87
C SER A 308 -5.83 18.60 7.60
N LEU A 309 -5.29 17.38 7.52
CA LEU A 309 -5.90 16.20 8.12
C LEU A 309 -5.95 16.37 9.64
N PRO A 310 -7.07 16.02 10.30
CA PRO A 310 -7.30 16.32 11.70
C PRO A 310 -6.29 15.64 12.61
N ASP A 311 -5.88 16.33 13.67
CA ASP A 311 -5.16 15.71 14.77
C ASP A 311 -6.14 14.90 15.63
N ASN A 312 -6.06 13.57 15.53
CA ASN A 312 -6.89 12.65 16.30
C ASN A 312 -6.16 12.13 17.56
N SER A 313 -4.94 12.60 17.86
CA SER A 313 -4.14 12.15 18.99
C SER A 313 -3.11 13.20 19.39
N GLY A 314 -3.25 13.79 20.58
CA GLY A 314 -2.26 14.75 21.10
C GLY A 314 -0.87 14.13 21.28
N ARG A 315 0.17 14.98 21.36
CA ARG A 315 1.56 14.53 21.53
C ARG A 315 1.72 13.72 22.83
N LYS A 316 2.28 12.52 22.75
CA LYS A 316 2.86 11.80 23.88
C LYS A 316 3.88 12.69 24.55
N SER A 317 3.53 13.10 25.76
CA SER A 317 4.39 13.87 26.65
C SER A 317 4.54 13.08 27.95
N GLY A 318 5.74 13.03 28.48
CA GLY A 318 6.06 12.23 29.66
C GLY A 318 7.53 11.83 29.69
N PRO A 319 8.04 11.30 30.81
CA PRO A 319 9.41 10.80 30.88
C PRO A 319 9.61 9.67 29.85
N SER A 320 10.81 9.60 29.26
CA SER A 320 11.21 8.48 28.40
C SER A 320 10.96 7.15 29.11
N ALA A 321 10.56 6.14 28.34
CA ALA A 321 10.26 4.83 28.89
C ALA A 321 11.45 4.28 29.71
N PRO A 322 11.20 3.71 30.91
CA PRO A 322 12.26 3.17 31.74
C PRO A 322 13.07 2.14 30.95
N THR A 323 14.38 2.37 30.84
CA THR A 323 15.28 1.47 30.14
C THR A 323 16.23 0.82 31.13
N ASN A 324 16.50 -0.48 30.94
CA ASN A 324 17.53 -1.17 31.72
C ASN A 324 18.89 -0.47 31.53
N THR A 325 19.52 -0.05 32.63
CA THR A 325 20.76 0.73 32.60
C THR A 325 21.89 0.06 31.81
N ASN A 326 22.00 -1.28 31.87
CA ASN A 326 23.02 -2.02 31.13
C ASN A 326 22.73 -2.03 29.62
N VAL A 327 21.46 -2.17 29.23
CA VAL A 327 21.03 -2.10 27.82
C VAL A 327 21.28 -0.70 27.26
N PHE A 328 20.93 0.33 28.03
CA PHE A 328 21.17 1.72 27.64
C PHE A 328 22.67 2.01 27.46
N ALA A 329 23.51 1.59 28.42
CA ALA A 329 24.96 1.77 28.36
C ALA A 329 25.60 1.01 27.18
N LEU A 330 25.16 -0.22 26.91
CA LEU A 330 25.60 -0.99 25.75
C LEU A 330 25.22 -0.29 24.44
N GLY A 331 23.97 0.16 24.32
CA GLY A 331 23.49 0.89 23.16
C GLY A 331 24.24 2.20 22.92
N ALA A 332 24.52 2.96 23.99
CA ALA A 332 25.30 4.19 23.94
C ALA A 332 26.73 3.94 23.41
N LYS A 333 27.38 2.87 23.87
CA LYS A 333 28.71 2.47 23.39
C LYS A 333 28.68 2.14 21.90
N ILE A 334 27.75 1.28 21.48
CA ILE A 334 27.61 0.89 20.06
C ILE A 334 27.33 2.12 19.20
N TYR A 335 26.47 3.02 19.66
CA TYR A 335 26.15 4.26 18.96
C TYR A 335 27.38 5.14 18.75
N ALA A 336 28.17 5.37 19.81
CA ALA A 336 29.39 6.15 19.74
C ALA A 336 30.40 5.53 18.76
N ASP A 337 30.54 4.20 18.77
CA ASP A 337 31.50 3.47 17.95
C ASP A 337 31.10 3.40 16.46
N LYS A 338 29.80 3.29 16.15
CA LYS A 338 29.32 2.93 14.80
C LYS A 338 28.39 3.95 14.13
N CYS A 339 27.71 4.81 14.89
CA CYS A 339 26.63 5.64 14.38
C CYS A 339 26.94 7.14 14.45
N ALA A 340 27.63 7.58 15.50
CA ALA A 340 27.87 8.99 15.80
C ALA A 340 28.69 9.73 14.73
N LEU A 341 29.50 9.01 13.93
CA LEU A 341 30.26 9.60 12.82
C LEU A 341 29.35 10.32 11.80
N CYS A 342 28.17 9.77 11.54
CA CYS A 342 27.21 10.33 10.58
C CYS A 342 26.04 11.05 11.28
N HIS A 343 25.57 10.52 12.42
CA HIS A 343 24.40 11.04 13.11
C HIS A 343 24.73 12.03 14.24
N GLY A 344 26.00 12.33 14.47
CA GLY A 344 26.44 13.22 15.54
C GLY A 344 26.40 12.57 16.92
N ALA A 345 27.11 13.14 17.89
CA ALA A 345 27.21 12.57 19.24
C ALA A 345 25.87 12.67 20.01
N ASN A 346 25.04 13.64 19.66
CA ASN A 346 23.74 13.90 20.27
C ASN A 346 22.57 13.56 19.34
N GLY A 347 22.80 12.78 18.28
CA GLY A 347 21.75 12.43 17.32
C GLY A 347 21.26 13.61 16.49
N GLU A 348 22.01 14.72 16.43
CA GLU A 348 21.65 15.94 15.70
C GLU A 348 21.64 15.76 14.18
N GLY A 349 22.30 14.71 13.68
CA GLY A 349 22.46 14.49 12.25
C GLY A 349 23.31 15.56 11.56
N HIS A 350 23.31 15.52 10.24
CA HIS A 350 23.92 16.54 9.40
C HIS A 350 23.09 16.68 8.13
N LEU A 351 22.20 17.66 8.14
CA LEU A 351 21.27 17.92 7.05
C LEU A 351 22.01 18.29 5.74
N GLN A 352 21.51 17.92 4.57
CA GLN A 352 20.30 17.12 4.29
C GLN A 352 20.56 15.60 4.23
N HIS A 353 21.81 15.18 4.43
CA HIS A 353 22.25 13.82 4.11
C HIS A 353 22.01 12.82 5.24
N TYR A 354 22.12 13.27 6.48
CA TYR A 354 21.94 12.44 7.66
C TYR A 354 20.85 13.09 8.53
N PRO A 355 19.59 12.61 8.47
CA PRO A 355 18.52 13.22 9.23
C PRO A 355 18.79 13.12 10.74
N PRO A 356 18.28 14.08 11.53
CA PRO A 356 18.39 14.02 12.97
C PRO A 356 17.70 12.76 13.49
N LEU A 357 18.34 12.11 14.48
CA LEU A 357 17.74 11.03 15.26
C LEU A 357 17.09 11.56 16.54
N ALA A 358 17.61 12.66 17.08
CA ALA A 358 17.00 13.37 18.20
C ALA A 358 15.73 14.11 17.75
N GLY A 359 14.63 13.94 18.49
CA GLY A 359 13.33 14.56 18.20
C GLY A 359 12.69 14.09 16.89
N ASN A 360 13.12 12.94 16.35
CA ASN A 360 12.60 12.39 15.12
C ASN A 360 11.38 11.51 15.38
N GLN A 361 10.21 11.97 14.93
CA GLN A 361 8.94 11.26 15.11
C GLN A 361 8.95 9.83 14.55
N SER A 362 9.70 9.58 13.47
CA SER A 362 9.80 8.25 12.87
C SER A 362 10.57 7.24 13.75
N ILE A 363 11.36 7.73 14.69
CA ILE A 363 12.10 6.94 15.67
C ILE A 363 11.28 6.77 16.95
N GLU A 364 10.54 7.81 17.34
CA GLU A 364 9.80 7.84 18.60
C GLU A 364 8.43 7.15 18.54
N MET A 365 7.94 6.83 17.33
CA MET A 365 6.69 6.10 17.13
C MET A 365 6.63 4.78 17.92
N ASP A 366 5.41 4.33 18.25
CA ASP A 366 5.20 3.09 19.02
C ASP A 366 5.83 1.85 18.37
N SER A 367 5.76 1.77 17.04
CA SER A 367 6.38 0.69 16.30
C SER A 367 7.89 0.90 16.16
N ALA A 368 8.70 -0.02 16.65
CA ALA A 368 10.15 -0.01 16.42
C ALA A 368 10.58 -0.65 15.09
N VAL A 369 9.63 -1.06 14.25
CA VAL A 369 9.90 -1.83 13.03
C VAL A 369 10.86 -1.11 12.09
N ASN A 370 10.59 0.17 11.79
CA ASN A 370 11.42 0.95 10.88
C ASN A 370 12.86 1.16 11.41
N PRO A 371 13.09 1.66 12.64
CA PRO A 371 14.45 1.86 13.13
C PRO A 371 15.22 0.54 13.26
N ILE A 372 14.57 -0.58 13.64
CA ILE A 372 15.23 -1.90 13.65
C ILE A 372 15.68 -2.28 12.24
N ARG A 373 14.80 -2.17 11.24
CA ARG A 373 15.13 -2.54 9.85
C ARG A 373 16.23 -1.68 9.26
N ILE A 374 16.22 -0.38 9.56
CA ILE A 374 17.25 0.54 9.08
C ILE A 374 18.61 0.22 9.72
N VAL A 375 18.68 -0.09 11.01
CA VAL A 375 19.94 -0.53 11.64
C VAL A 375 20.42 -1.86 11.07
N LEU A 376 19.53 -2.84 10.88
CA LEU A 376 19.91 -4.15 10.36
C LEU A 376 20.37 -4.07 8.89
N ASN A 377 19.58 -3.42 8.06
CA ASN A 377 19.69 -3.56 6.60
C ASN A 377 20.28 -2.32 5.93
N GLY A 378 20.42 -1.21 6.64
CA GLY A 378 20.84 0.05 6.06
C GLY A 378 19.92 0.46 4.90
N GLY A 379 20.52 1.05 3.88
CA GLY A 379 19.87 1.34 2.61
C GLY A 379 20.05 2.79 2.17
N PHE A 380 19.43 3.12 1.04
CA PHE A 380 19.50 4.43 0.43
C PHE A 380 18.09 5.00 0.29
N PRO A 381 17.91 6.32 0.51
CA PRO A 381 16.81 7.05 -0.09
C PRO A 381 16.80 6.86 -1.62
N PRO A 382 15.66 7.07 -2.30
CA PRO A 382 15.59 6.89 -3.75
C PRO A 382 16.45 7.95 -4.47
N GLY A 383 17.17 7.52 -5.51
CA GLY A 383 17.82 8.45 -6.43
C GLY A 383 16.78 9.16 -7.29
N THR A 384 16.56 10.45 -7.06
CA THR A 384 15.52 11.23 -7.75
C THR A 384 16.13 12.37 -8.57
N MET A 385 15.34 13.02 -9.42
CA MET A 385 15.75 14.24 -10.11
C MET A 385 16.20 15.37 -9.15
N ARG A 386 15.71 15.36 -7.91
CA ARG A 386 16.04 16.36 -6.87
C ARG A 386 17.08 15.89 -5.87
N ASN A 387 17.44 14.61 -5.89
CA ASN A 387 18.43 14.00 -5.03
C ASN A 387 19.06 12.80 -5.78
N PRO A 388 19.87 13.06 -6.83
CA PRO A 388 20.33 12.00 -7.74
C PRO A 388 21.36 11.06 -7.10
N GLU A 389 22.09 11.54 -6.08
CA GLU A 389 23.15 10.81 -5.39
C GLU A 389 22.91 10.81 -3.88
N PRO A 390 21.90 10.05 -3.40
CA PRO A 390 21.54 10.02 -1.98
C PRO A 390 22.62 9.33 -1.14
N TYR A 391 22.85 9.87 0.06
CA TYR A 391 23.71 9.21 1.05
C TYR A 391 22.97 8.03 1.69
N GLY A 392 23.66 6.91 1.84
CA GLY A 392 23.10 5.69 2.41
C GLY A 392 23.50 5.46 3.86
N MET A 393 22.72 4.62 4.54
CA MET A 393 23.04 4.08 5.85
C MET A 393 23.67 2.69 5.69
N PRO A 394 24.81 2.40 6.35
CA PRO A 394 25.44 1.08 6.28
C PRO A 394 24.58 0.01 6.99
N PRO A 395 24.55 -1.23 6.48
CA PRO A 395 23.87 -2.35 7.14
C PRO A 395 24.69 -2.91 8.30
N PHE A 396 24.08 -3.09 9.47
CA PHE A 396 24.76 -3.68 10.64
C PHE A 396 24.32 -5.11 10.99
N ALA A 397 23.48 -5.74 10.17
CA ALA A 397 22.99 -7.10 10.44
C ALA A 397 24.13 -8.11 10.63
N GLN A 398 25.22 -8.02 9.88
CA GLN A 398 26.34 -8.98 10.02
C GLN A 398 27.31 -8.64 11.16
N GLU A 399 27.23 -7.42 11.71
CA GLU A 399 28.16 -6.93 12.73
C GLU A 399 27.57 -6.95 14.14
N LEU A 400 26.25 -6.79 14.26
CA LEU A 400 25.55 -6.73 15.54
C LEU A 400 24.66 -7.96 15.71
N ASN A 401 24.81 -8.64 16.84
CA ASN A 401 23.85 -9.66 17.26
C ASN A 401 22.51 -9.02 17.68
N ASP A 402 21.49 -9.84 17.93
CA ASP A 402 20.14 -9.34 18.23
C ASP A 402 20.05 -8.50 19.50
N THR A 403 20.87 -8.81 20.52
CA THR A 403 20.92 -8.03 21.77
C THR A 403 21.61 -6.69 21.55
N GLU A 404 22.69 -6.65 20.78
CA GLU A 404 23.42 -5.42 20.45
C GLU A 404 22.60 -4.48 19.58
N ALA A 405 21.95 -5.02 18.54
CA ALA A 405 21.04 -4.26 17.70
C ALA A 405 19.83 -3.74 18.49
N ALA A 406 19.25 -4.55 19.38
CA ALA A 406 18.18 -4.10 20.27
C ALA A 406 18.65 -2.98 21.22
N ALA A 407 19.87 -3.09 21.75
CA ALA A 407 20.46 -2.10 22.64
C ALA A 407 20.69 -0.76 21.94
N VAL A 408 21.31 -0.74 20.75
CA VAL A 408 21.56 0.51 20.02
C VAL A 408 20.26 1.18 19.55
N VAL A 409 19.27 0.39 19.09
CA VAL A 409 17.96 0.94 18.72
C VAL A 409 17.22 1.48 19.94
N THR A 410 17.31 0.79 21.09
CA THR A 410 16.76 1.28 22.37
C THR A 410 17.39 2.62 22.76
N TYR A 411 18.72 2.73 22.67
CA TYR A 411 19.43 3.97 22.97
C TYR A 411 18.95 5.11 22.06
N ILE A 412 18.94 4.90 20.73
CA ILE A 412 18.47 5.90 19.76
C ILE A 412 17.03 6.35 20.06
N ARG A 413 16.15 5.43 20.49
CA ARG A 413 14.73 5.72 20.77
C ARG A 413 14.48 6.42 22.11
N THR A 414 15.45 6.43 23.03
CA THR A 414 15.26 6.91 24.42
C THR A 414 16.26 7.97 24.85
N ALA A 415 17.33 8.20 24.08
CA ALA A 415 18.33 9.24 24.32
C ALA A 415 17.85 10.62 23.84
N TRP A 416 18.55 11.68 24.26
CA TRP A 416 18.36 13.06 23.79
C TRP A 416 16.95 13.64 23.97
N GLY A 417 16.18 13.11 24.92
CA GLY A 417 14.80 13.49 25.15
C GLY A 417 13.79 12.76 24.27
N ASN A 418 14.21 11.76 23.50
CA ASN A 418 13.31 10.90 22.75
C ASN A 418 12.43 10.06 23.70
N HIS A 419 11.17 9.85 23.31
CA HIS A 419 10.15 9.18 24.10
C HIS A 419 9.71 7.82 23.54
N GLY A 420 10.52 7.23 22.66
CA GLY A 420 10.27 5.90 22.12
C GLY A 420 10.35 4.80 23.18
N GLN A 421 9.72 3.66 22.89
CA GLN A 421 9.80 2.48 23.75
C GLN A 421 11.09 1.67 23.49
N PRO A 422 11.68 1.01 24.52
CA PRO A 422 12.79 0.09 24.34
C PRO A 422 12.46 -1.06 23.38
N VAL A 423 13.50 -1.64 22.79
CA VAL A 423 13.41 -2.77 21.87
C VAL A 423 14.02 -4.01 22.52
N ASP A 424 13.33 -5.14 22.36
CA ASP A 424 13.84 -6.45 22.80
C ASP A 424 14.57 -7.21 21.66
N ALA A 425 15.45 -8.14 22.03
CA ALA A 425 16.21 -8.92 21.05
C ALA A 425 15.34 -9.84 20.17
N ARG A 426 14.17 -10.25 20.65
CA ARG A 426 13.23 -11.09 19.89
C ARG A 426 12.63 -10.30 18.72
N GLN A 427 12.26 -9.03 18.92
CA GLN A 427 11.79 -8.15 17.86
C GLN A 427 12.84 -7.99 16.75
N VAL A 428 14.12 -7.88 17.14
CA VAL A 428 15.23 -7.82 16.18
C VAL A 428 15.36 -9.14 15.43
N ASN A 429 15.33 -10.27 16.13
CA ASN A 429 15.40 -11.59 15.52
C ASN A 429 14.29 -11.82 14.49
N GLU A 430 13.06 -11.44 14.82
CA GLU A 430 11.90 -11.52 13.93
C GLU A 430 12.12 -10.70 12.65
N LEU A 431 12.64 -9.48 12.76
CA LEU A 431 12.86 -8.58 11.63
C LEU A 431 14.13 -8.89 10.82
N ARG A 432 15.13 -9.54 11.43
CA ARG A 432 16.33 -10.03 10.74
C ARG A 432 16.01 -11.14 9.75
N ASN A 433 15.02 -11.97 10.08
CA ASN A 433 14.57 -13.06 9.22
C ASN A 433 13.45 -12.63 8.27
N ALA A 434 13.00 -11.37 8.35
CA ALA A 434 11.97 -10.85 7.47
C ALA A 434 12.54 -10.63 6.05
N PRO A 435 11.78 -10.93 4.99
CA PRO A 435 12.20 -10.67 3.63
C PRO A 435 12.59 -9.19 3.40
N LEU A 436 13.59 -9.00 2.55
CA LEU A 436 13.91 -7.71 1.93
C LEU A 436 13.21 -7.75 0.57
N HIS A 437 12.22 -6.87 0.40
CA HIS A 437 11.49 -6.71 -0.85
C HIS A 437 12.04 -5.54 -1.64
#